data_AF-A0A6V7I9R3-F1
#
_entry.id   AF-A0A6V7I9R3-F1
#
_cell.length_a   1.000
_cell.length_b   1.000
_cell.length_c   1.000
_cell.angle_alpha   90.00
_cell.angle_beta   90.00
_cell.angle_gamma   90.00
#
_symmetry.space_group_name_H-M   'P 1'
#
loop_
_entity.id
_entity.type
_entity.pdbx_description
1 polymer ?
#
loop_
_entity_poly.entity_id
_entity_poly.type
_entity_poly.pdbx_seq_one_letter_code
_entity_poly.pdbx_strand_id
1 'polypeptide(L)' 'FCISNNSRVVIITAGARQKKGESRLSLIQKNADIVKNIIPPLVEYSPNAVFLIVTNP' A
#
# COMPACT_ATOMS: atom_id res chain seq x y z
N PHE A 1 11.63 15.57 -6.59
CA PHE A 1 12.14 14.39 -7.32
C PHE A 1 11.51 13.16 -6.68
N CYS A 2 10.68 12.40 -7.41
CA CYS A 2 10.10 11.14 -6.92
C CYS A 2 10.77 9.98 -7.64
N ILE A 3 11.37 9.05 -6.88
CA ILE A 3 12.12 7.90 -7.42
C ILE A 3 11.20 6.94 -8.17
N SER A 4 9.91 6.90 -7.82
CA SER A 4 8.92 6.01 -8.44
C SER A 4 8.23 6.60 -9.68
N ASN A 5 8.61 7.79 -10.14
CA ASN A 5 7.96 8.48 -11.25
C ASN A 5 7.97 7.66 -12.55
N ASN A 6 6.87 7.69 -13.32
CA ASN A 6 6.70 6.97 -14.60
C ASN A 6 6.87 5.44 -14.51
N SER A 7 6.56 4.84 -13.36
CA SER A 7 6.55 3.38 -13.22
C SER A 7 5.46 2.76 -14.10
N ARG A 8 5.75 1.59 -14.70
CA ARG A 8 4.76 0.77 -15.42
C ARG A 8 4.00 -0.18 -14.51
N VAL A 9 4.66 -0.60 -13.43
CA VAL A 9 4.12 -1.51 -12.42
C VAL A 9 4.54 -0.99 -11.05
N VAL A 10 3.61 -0.97 -10.10
CA VAL A 10 3.84 -0.61 -8.71
C VAL A 10 3.39 -1.78 -7.85
N ILE A 11 4.30 -2.35 -7.06
CA ILE A 11 4.00 -3.49 -6.18
C ILE A 11 3.94 -2.98 -4.74
N ILE A 12 2.78 -3.13 -4.10
CA ILE A 12 2.57 -2.73 -2.71
C ILE A 12 2.70 -3.97 -1.83
N THR A 13 3.84 -4.07 -1.14
CA THR A 13 4.12 -5.09 -0.12
C THR A 13 4.04 -4.53 1.30
N ALA A 14 3.88 -3.20 1.43
CA ALA A 14 3.83 -2.50 2.70
C ALA A 14 2.55 -2.88 3.46
N GLY A 15 2.72 -3.34 4.70
CA GLY A 15 1.63 -3.70 5.59
C GLY A 15 2.11 -3.80 7.03
N ALA A 16 1.16 -3.72 7.96
CA ALA A 16 1.42 -3.94 9.37
C ALA A 16 1.60 -5.45 9.65
N ARG A 17 2.52 -5.78 10.56
CA ARG A 17 2.62 -7.15 11.09
C ARG A 17 1.58 -7.33 12.19
N GLN A 18 0.82 -8.44 12.12
CA GLN A 18 -0.13 -8.79 13.18
C GLN A 18 0.58 -8.98 14.52
N LYS A 19 0.06 -8.32 15.57
CA LYS A 19 0.54 -8.51 16.94
C LYS A 19 -0.21 -9.66 17.61
N LYS A 20 0.44 -10.34 18.56
CA LYS A 20 -0.21 -11.42 19.33
C LYS A 20 -1.42 -10.85 20.08
N GLY A 21 -2.60 -11.45 19.87
CA GLY A 21 -3.86 -11.00 20.46
C GLY A 21 -4.58 -9.87 19.72
N GLU A 22 -4.02 -9.38 18.60
CA GLU A 22 -4.69 -8.38 17.75
C GLU A 22 -5.83 -9.00 16.94
N SER A 23 -6.98 -8.32 16.92
CA SER A 23 -8.12 -8.75 16.11
C SER A 23 -7.81 -8.57 14.62
N ARG A 24 -8.37 -9.46 13.79
CA ARG A 24 -8.27 -9.35 12.32
C ARG A 24 -8.75 -8.00 11.82
N LEU A 25 -9.83 -7.46 12.39
CA LEU A 25 -10.36 -6.14 12.02
C LEU A 25 -9.38 -5.01 12.31
N SER A 26 -8.66 -5.06 13.42
CA SER A 26 -7.66 -4.03 13.75
C SER A 26 -6.47 -4.07 12.78
N LEU A 27 -6.04 -5.26 12.37
CA LEU A 27 -4.98 -5.41 11.37
C LEU A 27 -5.42 -4.86 10.01
N ILE A 28 -6.63 -5.20 9.56
CA ILE A 28 -7.22 -4.70 8.32
C ILE A 28 -7.30 -3.17 8.34
N GLN A 29 -7.74 -2.56 9.44
CA GLN A 29 -7.83 -1.10 9.55
C GLN A 29 -6.46 -0.44 9.41
N LYS A 30 -5.43 -0.98 10.06
CA LYS A 30 -4.06 -0.47 9.92
C LYS A 30 -3.54 -0.58 8.48
N ASN A 31 -3.79 -1.71 7.84
CA ASN A 31 -3.40 -1.92 6.44
C ASN A 31 -4.14 -0.96 5.51
N ALA A 32 -5.44 -0.71 5.74
CA ALA A 32 -6.20 0.28 5.00
C ALA A 32 -5.64 1.70 5.18
N ASP A 33 -5.27 2.09 6.39
CA ASP A 33 -4.69 3.42 6.68
C ASP A 33 -3.32 3.58 5.99
N ILE A 34 -2.48 2.54 6.01
CA ILE A 34 -1.19 2.52 5.30
C ILE A 34 -1.41 2.72 3.80
N VAL A 35 -2.30 1.92 3.20
CA VAL A 35 -2.58 1.97 1.76
C VAL A 35 -3.18 3.32 1.35
N LYS A 36 -4.08 3.88 2.16
CA LYS A 36 -4.70 5.20 1.94
C LYS A 36 -3.68 6.33 1.89
N ASN A 37 -2.59 6.24 2.65
CA ASN A 37 -1.52 7.24 2.64
C ASN A 37 -0.55 7.04 1.48
N ILE A 38 -0.32 5.80 1.06
CA ILE A 38 0.68 5.46 0.03
C ILE A 38 0.15 5.63 -1.39
N ILE A 39 -1.11 5.24 -1.66
CA ILE A 39 -1.64 5.20 -3.03
C ILE A 39 -1.75 6.59 -3.69
N PRO A 40 -2.34 7.62 -3.06
CA PRO A 40 -2.57 8.91 -3.73
C PRO A 40 -1.31 9.53 -4.35
N PRO A 41 -0.17 9.68 -3.64
CA PRO A 41 1.03 10.23 -4.26
C PRO A 41 1.62 9.31 -5.33
N LEU A 42 1.50 7.98 -5.20
CA LEU A 42 1.99 7.06 -6.24
C LEU A 42 1.18 7.16 -7.53
N VAL A 43 -0.13 7.39 -7.43
CA VAL A 43 -1.00 7.63 -8.60
C VAL A 43 -0.66 8.97 -9.24
N GLU A 44 -0.32 10.00 -8.46
CA GLU A 44 0.12 11.30 -8.99
C GLU A 44 1.40 11.16 -9.84
N TYR A 45 2.39 10.39 -9.37
CA TYR A 45 3.66 10.20 -10.08
C TYR A 45 3.65 9.08 -11.13
N SER A 46 2.72 8.12 -11.04
CA SER A 46 2.62 6.98 -11.95
C SER A 46 1.17 6.62 -12.27
N PRO A 47 0.42 7.54 -12.94
CA PRO A 47 -1.02 7.37 -13.17
C PRO A 47 -1.37 6.18 -14.07
N ASN A 48 -0.41 5.74 -14.91
CA ASN A 48 -0.59 4.63 -15.84
C ASN A 48 0.00 3.31 -15.33
N ALA A 49 0.45 3.25 -14.07
CA ALA A 49 1.00 2.02 -13.51
C ALA A 49 -0.10 0.99 -13.23
N VAL A 50 0.21 -0.28 -13.45
CA VAL A 50 -0.55 -1.38 -12.87
C VAL A 50 -0.15 -1.54 -11.40
N PHE A 51 -1.13 -1.45 -10.49
CA PHE A 51 -0.92 -1.63 -9.06
C PHE A 51 -1.17 -3.09 -8.66
N LEU A 52 -0.13 -3.76 -8.18
CA LEU A 52 -0.20 -5.11 -7.62
C LEU A 52 -0.16 -5.04 -6.10
N ILE A 53 -1.27 -5.35 -5.43
CA ILE A 53 -1.35 -5.37 -3.98
C ILE A 53 -1.01 -6.77 -3.46
N VAL A 54 0.08 -6.87 -2.69
CA VAL A 54 0.54 -8.10 -2.04
C VAL A 54 0.28 -8.04 -0.53
N THR A 55 -0.02 -6.86 0.01
CA THR A 55 -0.37 -6.65 1.41
C THR A 55 -1.54 -7.55 1.82
N ASN A 56 -1.27 -8.46 2.75
CA ASN A 56 -2.29 -9.33 3.33
C ASN A 56 -3.25 -8.54 4.24
N PRO A 57 -4.50 -9.00 4.42
CA PRO A 57 -5.42 -8.38 5.37
C PRO A 57 -4.86 -8.40 6.79
#